data_AF-A0A976E878-F1
#
_entry.id   AF-A0A976E878-F1
#
_cell.length_a   1.000
_cell.length_b   1.000
_cell.length_c   1.000
_cell.angle_alpha   90.00
_cell.angle_beta   90.00
_cell.angle_gamma   90.00
#
_symmetry.space_group_name_H-M   'P 1'
#
loop_
_entity.id
_entity.type
_entity.pdbx_description
1 polymer ?
#
loop_
_entity_poly.entity_id
_entity_poly.type
_entity_poly.pdbx_seq_one_letter_code
_entity_poly.pdbx_strand_id
1 'polypeptide(L)' 'MTQAYGAAIFGCSGPDLLASERAFFRDADPFGFILFARNV' A
#
# COMPACT_ATOMS: atom_id res chain seq x y z
N MET A 1 20.16 -10.83 -1.20
CA MET A 1 19.83 -10.03 0.00
C MET A 1 18.32 -9.97 0.08
N THR A 2 17.70 -10.54 1.10
CA THR A 2 16.24 -10.46 1.27
C THR A 2 15.92 -9.04 1.71
N GLN A 3 15.19 -8.28 0.89
CA GLN A 3 14.69 -6.97 1.28
C GLN A 3 13.68 -7.17 2.42
N ALA A 4 13.86 -6.46 3.53
CA ALA A 4 12.99 -6.55 4.69
C ALA A 4 11.90 -5.49 4.57
N TYR A 5 10.70 -5.93 4.22
CA TYR A 5 9.49 -5.12 4.22
C TYR A 5 8.91 -5.04 5.64
N GLY A 6 8.13 -4.00 5.92
CA GLY A 6 7.42 -3.82 7.18
C GLY A 6 6.35 -4.90 7.42
N ALA A 7 6.06 -5.19 8.69
CA ALA A 7 5.03 -6.15 9.10
C ALA A 7 3.60 -5.56 9.04
N ALA A 8 3.23 -4.95 7.91
CA ALA A 8 1.96 -4.28 7.70
C ALA A 8 1.33 -4.61 6.34
N ILE A 9 0.00 -4.65 6.30
CA ILE A 9 -0.79 -4.73 5.08
C ILE A 9 -1.74 -3.53 5.07
N PHE A 10 -1.71 -2.72 4.01
CA PHE A 10 -2.59 -1.56 3.85
C PHE A 10 -3.70 -1.79 2.82
N GLY A 11 -4.77 -1.00 2.88
CA GLY A 11 -5.78 -0.94 1.81
C GLY A 11 -5.71 0.41 1.08
N CYS A 12 -6.15 0.43 -0.18
CA CYS A 12 -6.26 1.66 -0.96
C CYS A 12 -7.60 2.36 -0.70
N SER A 13 -7.60 3.70 -0.74
CA SER A 13 -8.80 4.52 -0.56
C SER A 13 -9.81 4.33 -1.70
N GLY A 14 -9.33 4.17 -2.93
CA GLY A 14 -10.13 3.98 -4.15
C GLY A 14 -9.41 3.13 -5.22
N PRO A 15 -9.87 3.15 -6.48
CA PRO A 15 -9.27 2.39 -7.57
C PRO A 15 -7.92 2.95 -8.04
N ASP A 16 -7.69 4.25 -7.82
CA ASP A 16 -6.46 4.94 -8.19
C ASP A 16 -5.76 5.52 -6.95
N LEU A 17 -4.42 5.45 -6.93
CA LEU A 17 -3.64 6.02 -5.84
C LEU A 17 -3.55 7.54 -5.95
N LEU A 18 -3.94 8.23 -4.88
CA LEU A 18 -3.60 9.64 -4.70
C LEU A 18 -2.08 9.82 -4.56
N ALA A 19 -1.58 11.02 -4.88
CA ALA A 19 -0.16 11.34 -4.73
C ALA A 19 0.33 11.16 -3.29
N SER A 20 -0.50 11.52 -2.31
CA SER A 20 -0.23 11.34 -0.88
C SER A 20 -0.18 9.86 -0.46
N GLU A 21 -1.13 9.05 -0.91
CA GLU A 21 -1.13 7.59 -0.67
C GLU A 21 0.12 6.94 -1.26
N ARG A 22 0.49 7.32 -2.49
CA ARG A 22 1.72 6.81 -3.14
C ARG A 22 2.99 7.17 -2.35
N ALA A 23 3.07 8.40 -1.84
CA ALA A 23 4.21 8.82 -1.02
C ALA A 23 4.26 8.04 0.31
N PHE A 24 3.11 7.91 0.99
CA PHE A 24 2.99 7.16 2.24
C PHE A 24 3.36 5.69 2.07
N PHE A 25 2.84 5.00 1.05
CA PHE A 25 3.13 3.59 0.82
C PHE A 25 4.60 3.31 0.48
N ARG A 26 5.26 4.26 -0.18
CA ARG A 26 6.70 4.15 -0.47
C ARG A 26 7.54 4.29 0.80
N ASP A 27 7.17 5.23 1.68
CA ASP A 27 7.88 5.49 2.92
C ASP A 27 7.67 4.35 3.94
N ALA A 28 6.45 3.80 3.99
CA ALA A 28 6.07 2.76 4.93
C ALA A 28 6.58 1.34 4.56
N ASP A 29 6.96 1.12 3.29
CA ASP A 29 7.46 -0.16 2.75
C ASP A 29 6.70 -1.40 3.29
N PRO A 30 5.36 -1.49 3.08
CA PRO A 30 4.56 -2.56 3.68
C PRO A 30 4.87 -3.92 3.06
N PHE A 31 4.51 -4.99 3.78
CA PHE A 31 4.54 -6.35 3.25
C PHE A 31 3.63 -6.50 2.01
N GLY A 32 2.51 -5.77 1.98
CA GLY A 32 1.62 -5.77 0.82
C GLY A 32 0.33 -4.96 1.01
N PHE A 33 -0.62 -5.21 0.11
CA PHE A 33 -1.92 -4.54 0.09
C PHE A 33 -3.07 -5.54 0.07
N ILE A 34 -4.20 -5.15 0.68
CA ILE A 34 -5.48 -5.85 0.58
C ILE A 34 -6.48 -4.99 -0.21
N LEU A 35 -7.12 -5.60 -1.20
CA LEU A 35 -8.11 -4.94 -2.05
C LEU A 35 -9.53 -5.28 -1.59
N PHE A 36 -10.41 -4.30 -1.70
CA PHE A 36 -11.84 -4.40 -1.43
C PHE A 36 -12.65 -4.08 -2.69
N ALA A 37 -13.96 -4.31 -2.63
CA ALA A 37 -14.87 -4.02 -3.74
C ALA A 37 -14.83 -2.56 -4.24
N ARG A 38 -14.38 -1.59 -3.41
CA ARG A 38 -14.23 -0.18 -3.82
C ARG A 38 -12.98 0.11 -4.67
N ASN A 39 -12.10 -0.88 -4.82
CA ASN A 39 -10.83 -0.73 -5.53
C ASN A 39 -10.90 -1.24 -6.98
N VAL A 40 -12.11 -1.57 -7.46
CA VAL A 40 -12.41 -2.08 -8.82
C VAL A 40 -13.62 -1.39 -9.42
#